data_AF-A0A5D3BPB2-F1
#
_entry.id   AF-A0A5D3BPB2-F1
#
_cell.length_a   1.000
_cell.length_b   1.000
_cell.length_c   1.000
_cell.angle_alpha   90.00
_cell.angle_beta   90.00
_cell.angle_gamma   90.00
#
_symmetry.space_group_name_H-M   'P 1'
#
loop_
_entity.id
_entity.type
_entity.pdbx_description
1 polymer ?
#
loop_
_entity_poly.entity_id
_entity_poly.type
_entity_poly.pdbx_seq_one_letter_code
_entity_poly.pdbx_strand_id
1 'polypeptide(L)'
;MRRATSIFNHAPAICSVSAHSLVDEFTKFCYQRDLPRAMKAMEAMHRNRLSADAITYSELIKCCLVRGAVQQGRLVHEHVFSNGYEPKTFLINTLINMYVKFGLLDEARNLFDEMPDRNVVSWTTMISAYSNSNLNHKALEFLILMLREGVRPNMFTYSSVLRACDGLLNLRQLHGSIMKVGLESDVFVRSALIDTYSKLGAQHDALNVFNEMITGDLVVWNSIIGGFAQNSDGDEAVNLYKRMKRAGFVADQSTLTSVLRACTGLALLELGRQVHVHVLKYDQDLILNNALLDMYCKCGSLEDANLLFNRMMTEKDVISWSTMIAGLAQNGFSADALKLFESMKSKGPKPNYITILGVLFACSHAGLVNDGWYYFQSMKQHFGIDPGREHYGCIIDLLGRAGKLDEAVKLIHEMNHEPDAVTWRILLGACRVHKNVDLAIYAAKEILKLDPADAGTYILLANIYANSQKWEDAAEVRRKMGTRGVKKDPGCSWIEVSKQVHAFILGDNSHPRIEEIKRELSQLIQKLMRVGYVPDTNFVLQDLEGEQMEDSLQYHSEKLAIVFGLMSLPNQKTIHIRKNLRICGDCHIFAKLVAQLENRVIVIRDPIRYHHFRGGVCSCGDYW
;
A
#
# COMPACT_ATOMS: atom_id res chain seq x y z
N MET A 1 3.86 26.64 93.41
CA MET A 1 3.76 25.16 93.35
C MET A 1 3.27 24.73 91.97
N ARG A 2 4.16 24.23 91.10
CA ARG A 2 3.96 23.06 90.21
C ARG A 2 5.18 22.93 89.27
N ARG A 3 5.61 21.68 89.12
CA ARG A 3 6.80 21.15 88.43
C ARG A 3 6.68 21.24 86.90
N ALA A 4 7.83 21.26 86.21
CA ALA A 4 8.01 20.58 84.93
C ALA A 4 9.49 20.19 84.73
N THR A 5 9.73 18.92 84.41
CA THR A 5 11.02 18.26 84.18
C THR A 5 11.14 17.83 82.72
N SER A 6 12.29 18.17 82.10
CA SER A 6 13.10 17.48 81.05
C SER A 6 12.45 16.85 79.81
N ILE A 7 13.05 17.06 78.63
CA ILE A 7 13.61 16.00 77.73
C ILE A 7 14.33 16.65 76.50
N PHE A 8 15.58 16.21 76.31
CA PHE A 8 16.46 16.07 75.12
C PHE A 8 16.28 16.91 73.84
N ASN A 9 17.42 17.46 73.35
CA ASN A 9 17.70 17.67 71.92
C ASN A 9 19.08 17.11 71.57
N HIS A 10 19.11 15.98 70.87
CA HIS A 10 20.28 15.43 70.18
C HIS A 10 20.44 16.11 68.82
N ALA A 11 21.62 16.65 68.55
CA ALA A 11 22.07 16.95 67.19
C ALA A 11 22.42 15.65 66.45
N PRO A 12 22.03 15.45 65.18
CA PRO A 12 22.34 14.22 64.46
C PRO A 12 23.78 14.22 63.93
N ALA A 13 24.43 13.08 64.12
CA ALA A 13 25.76 12.76 63.61
C ALA A 13 25.77 12.67 62.07
N ILE A 14 26.77 13.30 61.44
CA ILE A 14 27.09 13.13 60.02
C ILE A 14 27.69 11.72 59.87
N CYS A 15 26.91 10.78 59.36
CA CYS A 15 27.36 9.43 59.07
C CYS A 15 28.25 9.48 57.81
N SER A 16 29.56 9.26 57.97
CA SER A 16 30.50 9.10 56.86
C SER A 16 30.25 7.77 56.16
N VAL A 17 29.37 7.76 55.16
CA VAL A 17 29.22 6.62 54.25
C VAL A 17 30.58 6.40 53.56
N SER A 18 31.12 5.18 53.65
CA SER A 18 32.40 4.87 53.01
C SER A 18 32.26 4.97 51.48
N ALA A 19 33.31 5.42 50.79
CA ALA A 19 33.29 5.61 49.34
C ALA A 19 32.88 4.35 48.56
N HIS A 20 33.26 3.16 49.06
CA HIS A 20 32.83 1.88 48.48
C HIS A 20 31.33 1.61 48.68
N SER A 21 30.78 1.89 49.87
CA SER A 21 29.35 1.71 50.14
C SER A 21 28.46 2.54 49.21
N LEU A 22 28.89 3.74 48.82
CA LEU A 22 28.11 4.61 47.95
C LEU A 22 28.08 4.13 46.49
N VAL A 23 29.20 3.60 45.98
CA VAL A 23 29.28 3.03 44.63
C VAL A 23 28.49 1.71 44.56
N ASP A 24 28.54 0.89 45.61
CA ASP A 24 27.77 -0.36 45.68
C ASP A 24 26.26 -0.11 45.73
N GLU A 25 25.80 0.89 46.49
CA GLU A 25 24.40 1.33 46.51
C GLU A 25 23.94 1.85 45.15
N PHE A 26 24.74 2.71 44.50
CA PHE A 26 24.46 3.19 43.15
C PHE A 26 24.34 2.03 42.15
N THR A 27 25.30 1.10 42.19
CA THR A 27 25.32 -0.08 41.32
C THR A 27 24.07 -0.92 41.51
N LYS A 28 23.72 -1.22 42.76
CA LYS A 28 22.49 -1.95 43.10
C LYS A 28 21.24 -1.26 42.56
N PHE A 29 21.09 0.06 42.72
CA PHE A 29 19.92 0.78 42.22
C PHE A 29 19.83 0.79 40.68
N CYS A 30 20.98 0.85 39.99
CA CYS A 30 21.04 0.73 38.53
C CYS A 30 20.53 -0.63 38.06
N TYR A 31 21.01 -1.73 38.65
CA TYR A 31 20.55 -3.09 38.34
C TYR A 31 19.08 -3.34 38.72
N GLN A 32 18.58 -2.67 39.75
CA GLN A 32 17.16 -2.71 40.13
C GLN A 32 16.27 -1.82 39.25
N ARG A 33 16.84 -1.03 38.33
CA ARG A 33 16.14 -0.07 37.46
C ARG A 33 15.31 0.97 38.23
N ASP A 34 15.78 1.32 39.42
CA ASP A 34 15.20 2.37 40.28
C ASP A 34 15.83 3.72 39.96
N LEU A 35 15.34 4.37 38.90
CA LEU A 35 15.90 5.63 38.39
C LEU A 35 15.98 6.73 39.48
N PRO A 36 14.93 7.04 40.26
CA PRO A 36 15.03 8.09 41.28
C PRO A 36 16.12 7.87 42.32
N ARG A 37 16.27 6.63 42.82
CA ARG A 37 17.31 6.31 43.81
C ARG A 37 18.71 6.29 43.19
N ALA A 38 18.84 5.76 41.97
CA ALA A 38 20.10 5.77 41.24
C ALA A 38 20.59 7.20 40.95
N MET A 39 19.71 8.11 40.53
CA MET A 39 20.07 9.52 40.31
C MET A 39 20.52 10.22 41.60
N LYS A 40 19.81 10.01 42.71
CA LYS A 40 20.19 10.57 44.02
C LYS A 40 21.54 10.03 44.50
N ALA A 41 21.81 8.74 44.30
CA ALA A 41 23.10 8.13 44.60
C ALA A 41 24.22 8.70 43.71
N MET A 42 23.94 8.93 42.41
CA MET A 42 24.88 9.57 41.48
C MET A 42 25.22 11.02 41.87
N GLU A 43 24.25 11.82 42.30
CA GLU A 43 24.49 13.17 42.82
C GLU A 43 25.39 13.16 44.08
N ALA A 44 25.18 12.18 44.96
CA ALA A 44 26.06 11.97 46.10
C ALA A 44 27.47 11.54 45.66
N MET A 45 27.60 10.67 44.65
CA MET A 45 28.88 10.28 44.07
C MET A 45 29.60 11.47 43.43
N HIS A 46 28.88 12.33 42.70
CA HIS A 46 29.43 13.53 42.08
C HIS A 46 30.05 14.48 43.11
N ARG A 47 29.35 14.73 44.23
CA ARG A 47 29.86 15.56 45.34
C ARG A 47 31.12 14.99 45.99
N ASN A 48 31.28 13.66 45.98
CA ASN A 48 32.45 12.97 46.53
C ASN A 48 33.52 12.66 45.47
N ARG A 49 33.37 13.16 44.24
CA ARG A 49 34.27 12.91 43.10
C ARG A 49 34.50 11.42 42.81
N LEU A 50 33.46 10.61 42.98
CA LEU A 50 33.48 9.17 42.72
C LEU A 50 32.84 8.87 41.36
N SER A 51 33.38 7.85 40.66
CA SER A 51 32.87 7.33 39.40
C SER A 51 32.59 5.84 39.50
N ALA A 52 31.54 5.36 38.85
CA ALA A 52 31.25 3.93 38.71
C ALA A 52 31.96 3.32 37.49
N ASP A 53 31.83 2.01 37.31
CA ASP A 53 32.31 1.36 36.09
C ASP A 53 31.37 1.60 34.88
N ALA A 54 31.88 1.32 33.68
CA ALA A 54 31.13 1.56 32.44
C ALA A 54 29.85 0.71 32.32
N ILE A 55 29.82 -0.47 32.96
CA ILE A 55 28.67 -1.38 32.92
C ILE A 55 27.53 -0.81 33.75
N THR A 56 27.84 -0.27 34.94
CA THR A 56 26.85 0.34 35.83
C THR A 56 26.21 1.56 35.19
N TYR A 57 27.01 2.45 34.58
CA TYR A 57 26.47 3.58 33.82
C TYR A 57 25.62 3.12 32.62
N SER A 58 26.03 2.05 31.92
CA SER A 58 25.23 1.49 30.82
C SER A 58 23.84 1.05 31.27
N GLU A 59 23.71 0.42 32.44
CA GLU A 59 22.40 0.02 32.97
C GLU A 59 21.54 1.22 33.38
N LEU A 60 22.15 2.27 33.94
CA LEU A 60 21.44 3.52 34.24
C LEU A 60 20.94 4.21 32.95
N ILE A 61 21.77 4.25 31.91
CA ILE A 61 21.40 4.82 30.60
C ILE A 61 20.23 4.03 30.00
N LYS A 62 20.25 2.70 30.05
CA LYS A 62 19.11 1.87 29.61
C LYS A 62 17.85 2.19 30.42
N CYS A 63 17.97 2.42 31.73
CA CYS A 63 16.85 2.83 32.57
C CYS A 63 16.28 4.19 32.13
N CYS A 64 17.14 5.16 31.80
CA CYS A 64 16.74 6.45 31.25
C CYS A 64 16.00 6.31 29.91
N LEU A 65 16.50 5.44 29.03
CA LEU A 65 15.88 5.15 27.73
C LEU A 65 14.47 4.57 27.86
N VAL A 66 14.29 3.57 28.71
CA VAL A 66 12.97 2.93 28.94
C VAL A 66 11.95 3.92 29.48
N ARG A 67 12.38 4.91 30.27
CA ARG A 67 11.50 5.92 30.90
C ARG A 67 11.37 7.22 30.10
N GLY A 68 12.06 7.37 28.97
CA GLY A 68 12.10 8.65 28.23
C GLY A 68 12.70 9.80 29.04
N ALA A 69 13.60 9.51 29.99
CA ALA A 69 14.10 10.45 30.98
C ALA A 69 15.28 11.29 30.44
N VAL A 70 14.98 12.23 29.54
CA VAL A 70 16.00 12.99 28.79
C VAL A 70 16.93 13.80 29.70
N GLN A 71 16.37 14.52 30.68
CA GLN A 71 17.17 15.37 31.58
C GLN A 71 18.10 14.53 32.47
N GLN A 72 17.60 13.42 32.98
CA GLN A 72 18.40 12.47 33.76
C GLN A 72 19.53 11.88 32.92
N GLY A 73 19.27 11.55 31.64
CA GLY A 73 20.31 11.13 30.71
C GLY A 73 21.43 12.16 30.51
N ARG A 74 21.08 13.45 30.42
CA ARG A 74 22.07 14.55 30.34
C ARG A 74 22.91 14.68 31.62
N LEU A 75 22.29 14.53 32.79
CA LEU A 75 23.02 14.51 34.07
C LEU A 75 23.98 13.31 34.16
N VAL A 76 23.59 12.15 33.64
CA VAL A 76 24.49 10.99 33.55
C VAL A 76 25.66 11.29 32.61
N HIS A 77 25.41 11.90 31.45
CA HIS A 77 26.47 12.32 30.53
C HIS A 77 27.46 13.29 31.21
N GLU A 78 26.96 14.37 31.82
CA GLU A 78 27.79 15.34 32.55
C GLU A 78 28.62 14.67 33.65
N HIS A 79 28.02 13.77 34.42
CA HIS A 79 28.72 13.06 35.47
C HIS A 79 29.81 12.12 34.93
N VAL A 80 29.57 11.42 33.81
CA VAL A 80 30.56 10.51 33.18
C VAL A 80 31.81 11.27 32.71
N PHE A 81 31.68 12.52 32.24
CA PHE A 81 32.82 13.34 31.82
C PHE A 81 33.37 14.24 32.94
N SER A 82 32.77 14.18 34.13
CA SER A 82 33.25 14.91 35.31
C SER A 82 34.36 14.14 36.04
N ASN A 83 35.10 14.85 36.91
CA ASN A 83 36.05 14.26 37.87
C ASN A 83 37.26 13.52 37.28
N GLY A 84 37.61 13.74 36.00
CA GLY A 84 38.79 13.14 35.38
C GLY A 84 38.64 11.65 35.05
N TYR A 85 37.41 11.13 35.03
CA TYR A 85 37.13 9.81 34.50
C TYR A 85 37.31 9.81 32.98
N GLU A 86 38.07 8.85 32.46
CA GLU A 86 38.26 8.66 31.02
C GLU A 86 37.32 7.56 30.51
N PRO A 87 36.13 7.90 29.96
CA PRO A 87 35.19 6.91 29.51
C PRO A 87 35.73 6.12 28.32
N LYS A 88 35.72 4.79 28.44
CA LYS A 88 36.07 3.90 27.32
C LYS A 88 35.06 4.06 26.18
N THR A 89 35.51 3.79 24.95
CA THR A 89 34.70 3.85 23.71
C THR A 89 33.32 3.18 23.83
N PHE A 90 33.20 2.07 24.58
CA PHE A 90 31.94 1.39 24.84
C PHE A 90 30.90 2.29 25.55
N LEU A 91 31.30 3.03 26.58
CA LEU A 91 30.39 3.90 27.33
C LEU A 91 29.99 5.12 26.50
N ILE A 92 30.95 5.69 25.76
CA ILE A 92 30.67 6.80 24.84
C ILE A 92 29.67 6.36 23.75
N ASN A 93 29.86 5.18 23.14
CA ASN A 93 28.90 4.62 22.18
C ASN A 93 27.51 4.41 22.79
N THR A 94 27.44 4.04 24.08
CA THR A 94 26.16 3.89 24.80
C THR A 94 25.46 5.24 24.97
N LEU A 95 26.21 6.30 25.29
CA LEU A 95 25.70 7.68 25.38
C LEU A 95 25.28 8.24 24.00
N ILE A 96 26.03 7.99 22.94
CA ILE A 96 25.64 8.35 21.56
C ILE A 96 24.30 7.69 21.21
N ASN A 97 24.16 6.38 21.43
CA ASN A 97 22.91 5.67 21.18
C ASN A 97 21.76 6.20 22.06
N MET A 98 22.06 6.64 23.30
CA MET A 98 21.06 7.28 24.15
C MET A 98 20.50 8.55 23.52
N TYR A 99 21.38 9.45 23.06
CA TYR A 99 20.99 10.69 22.41
C TYR A 99 20.22 10.46 21.11
N VAL A 100 20.68 9.50 20.29
CA VAL A 100 19.97 9.09 19.07
C VAL A 100 18.54 8.64 19.39
N LYS A 101 18.35 7.81 20.42
CA LYS A 101 17.02 7.31 20.81
C LYS A 101 16.12 8.40 21.42
N PHE A 102 16.69 9.47 21.97
CA PHE A 102 15.95 10.66 22.39
C PHE A 102 15.69 11.67 21.25
N GLY A 103 16.16 11.40 20.02
CA GLY A 103 16.02 12.31 18.89
C GLY A 103 16.96 13.52 18.94
N LEU A 104 17.97 13.51 19.81
CA LEU A 104 18.93 14.59 20.01
C LEU A 104 20.19 14.34 19.16
N LEU A 105 20.06 14.40 17.83
CA LEU A 105 21.14 14.04 16.91
C LEU A 105 22.36 14.97 16.98
N ASP A 106 22.17 16.24 17.29
CA ASP A 106 23.27 17.21 17.40
C ASP A 106 24.14 16.91 18.63
N GLU A 107 23.53 16.55 19.77
CA GLU A 107 24.25 16.11 20.98
C GLU A 107 24.99 14.79 20.72
N ALA A 108 24.37 13.86 20.01
CA ALA A 108 25.04 12.62 19.58
C ALA A 108 26.23 12.90 18.65
N ARG A 109 26.10 13.88 17.74
CA ARG A 109 27.14 14.26 16.79
C ARG A 109 28.33 14.93 17.49
N ASN A 110 28.07 15.88 18.38
CA ASN A 110 29.13 16.56 19.14
C ASN A 110 29.95 15.52 19.93
N LEU A 111 29.27 14.61 20.62
CA LEU A 111 29.93 13.55 21.38
C LEU A 111 30.75 12.60 20.49
N PHE A 112 30.27 12.31 19.28
CA PHE A 112 31.00 11.52 18.28
C PHE A 112 32.26 12.22 17.77
N ASP A 113 32.20 13.54 17.55
CA ASP A 113 33.33 14.34 17.08
C ASP A 113 34.42 14.48 18.15
N GLU A 114 34.06 14.49 19.44
CA GLU A 114 34.99 14.53 20.56
C GLU A 114 35.70 13.18 20.85
N MET A 115 35.27 12.08 20.21
CA MET A 115 35.88 10.77 20.45
C MET A 115 37.33 10.71 19.96
N PRO A 116 38.30 10.30 20.81
CA PRO A 116 39.69 10.14 20.39
C PRO A 116 39.87 8.95 19.44
N ASP A 117 39.19 7.84 19.72
CA ASP A 117 39.20 6.62 18.91
C ASP A 117 37.77 6.20 18.56
N ARG A 118 37.47 6.10 17.26
CA ARG A 118 36.17 5.69 16.73
C ARG A 118 36.26 4.28 16.16
N ASN A 119 35.37 3.40 16.60
CA ASN A 119 35.30 2.03 16.09
C ASN A 119 34.06 1.84 15.21
N VAL A 120 33.93 0.63 14.64
CA VAL A 120 32.80 0.26 13.77
C VAL A 120 31.43 0.56 14.42
N VAL A 121 31.31 0.39 15.74
CA VAL A 121 30.05 0.64 16.48
C VAL A 121 29.74 2.14 16.55
N SER A 122 30.74 2.98 16.80
CA SER A 122 30.59 4.44 16.81
C SER A 122 30.07 4.94 15.47
N TRP A 123 30.74 4.54 14.38
CA TRP A 123 30.36 4.90 13.01
C TRP A 123 28.99 4.37 12.61
N THR A 124 28.72 3.08 12.87
CA THR A 124 27.44 2.45 12.52
C THR A 124 26.28 3.10 13.25
N THR A 125 26.45 3.46 14.52
CA THR A 125 25.39 4.12 15.31
C THR A 125 24.99 5.47 14.70
N MET A 126 25.97 6.29 14.32
CA MET A 126 25.70 7.58 13.65
C MET A 126 25.08 7.40 12.26
N ILE A 127 25.60 6.46 11.46
CA ILE A 127 25.07 6.15 10.13
C ILE A 127 23.60 5.67 10.22
N SER A 128 23.30 4.74 11.12
CA SER A 128 21.93 4.27 11.36
C SER A 128 21.02 5.40 11.85
N ALA A 129 21.53 6.30 12.70
CA ALA A 129 20.77 7.46 13.18
C ALA A 129 20.37 8.42 12.06
N TYR A 130 21.31 8.77 11.17
CA TYR A 130 21.03 9.63 10.02
C TYR A 130 20.08 8.96 9.03
N SER A 131 20.28 7.67 8.74
CA SER A 131 19.40 6.89 7.86
C SER A 131 17.97 6.85 8.40
N ASN A 132 17.78 6.57 9.70
CA ASN A 132 16.45 6.53 10.33
C ASN A 132 15.77 7.90 10.43
N SER A 133 16.54 8.99 10.32
CA SER A 133 16.03 10.37 10.38
C SER A 133 15.83 10.98 8.99
N ASN A 134 15.85 10.16 7.93
CA ASN A 134 15.76 10.57 6.52
C ASN A 134 16.85 11.57 6.09
N LEU A 135 17.98 11.63 6.81
CA LEU A 135 19.14 12.46 6.47
C LEU A 135 20.13 11.67 5.60
N ASN A 136 19.63 11.21 4.46
CA ASN A 136 20.28 10.22 3.59
C ASN A 136 21.69 10.63 3.14
N HIS A 137 21.86 11.89 2.73
CA HIS A 137 23.15 12.45 2.35
C HIS A 137 24.19 12.31 3.47
N LYS A 138 23.81 12.62 4.73
CA LYS A 138 24.71 12.52 5.88
C LYS A 138 25.10 11.07 6.17
N ALA A 139 24.19 10.11 5.98
CA ALA A 139 24.50 8.69 6.16
C ALA A 139 25.56 8.21 5.14
N LEU A 140 25.45 8.63 3.87
CA LEU A 140 26.43 8.32 2.82
C LEU A 140 27.77 9.03 3.06
N GLU A 141 27.73 10.30 3.47
CA GLU A 141 28.92 11.08 3.83
C GLU A 141 29.71 10.40 4.96
N PHE A 142 29.02 9.94 6.00
CA PHE A 142 29.65 9.22 7.11
C PHE A 142 30.24 7.87 6.71
N LEU A 143 29.63 7.15 5.76
CA LEU A 143 30.23 5.94 5.22
C LEU A 143 31.56 6.27 4.52
N ILE A 144 31.61 7.36 3.75
CA ILE A 144 32.84 7.80 3.07
C ILE A 144 33.89 8.19 4.11
N LEU A 145 33.52 8.93 5.17
CA LEU A 145 34.44 9.30 6.26
C LEU A 145 34.97 8.07 7.00
N MET A 146 34.10 7.12 7.34
CA MET A 146 34.47 5.84 7.95
C MET A 146 35.51 5.09 7.11
N LEU A 147 35.31 5.03 5.79
CA LEU A 147 36.24 4.40 4.86
C LEU A 147 37.57 5.16 4.75
N ARG A 148 37.54 6.50 4.78
CA ARG A 148 38.75 7.36 4.75
C ARG A 148 39.59 7.22 6.02
N GLU A 149 38.95 7.02 7.18
CA GLU A 149 39.64 6.69 8.44
C GLU A 149 40.11 5.23 8.51
N GLY A 150 39.92 4.44 7.45
CA GLY A 150 40.37 3.05 7.38
C GLY A 150 39.53 2.07 8.19
N VAL A 151 38.38 2.50 8.72
CA VAL A 151 37.47 1.64 9.49
C VAL A 151 36.62 0.84 8.51
N ARG A 152 36.71 -0.49 8.54
CA ARG A 152 35.96 -1.37 7.63
C ARG A 152 34.47 -1.42 8.01
N PRO A 153 33.54 -1.07 7.10
CA PRO A 153 32.11 -1.24 7.32
C PRO A 153 31.75 -2.72 7.53
N ASN A 154 30.76 -2.98 8.38
CA ASN A 154 30.21 -4.32 8.57
C ASN A 154 28.80 -4.45 7.96
N MET A 155 28.19 -5.61 8.13
CA MET A 155 26.83 -5.90 7.65
C MET A 155 25.80 -4.88 8.14
N PHE A 156 25.84 -4.48 9.42
CA PHE A 156 24.92 -3.48 9.97
C PHE A 156 25.13 -2.08 9.39
N THR A 157 26.38 -1.71 9.09
CA THR A 157 26.70 -0.43 8.42
C THR A 157 26.05 -0.41 7.04
N TYR A 158 26.30 -1.42 6.20
CA TYR A 158 25.75 -1.46 4.84
C TYR A 158 24.23 -1.57 4.83
N SER A 159 23.61 -2.41 5.66
CA SER A 159 22.14 -2.47 5.77
C SER A 159 21.53 -1.13 6.15
N SER A 160 22.23 -0.31 6.95
CA SER A 160 21.76 1.04 7.31
C SER A 160 21.89 2.04 6.16
N VAL A 161 23.01 2.01 5.44
CA VAL A 161 23.27 2.92 4.31
C VAL A 161 22.38 2.60 3.11
N LEU A 162 22.14 1.32 2.82
CA LEU A 162 21.27 0.90 1.72
C LEU A 162 19.85 1.45 1.86
N ARG A 163 19.33 1.54 3.09
CA ARG A 163 18.02 2.16 3.37
C ARG A 163 17.98 3.66 3.06
N ALA A 164 19.13 4.32 3.10
CA ALA A 164 19.28 5.74 2.79
C ALA A 164 19.49 6.00 1.29
N CYS A 165 19.57 4.98 0.45
CA CYS A 165 19.74 5.15 -0.99
C CYS A 165 18.44 5.60 -1.67
N ASP A 166 18.56 6.65 -2.47
CA ASP A 166 17.47 7.24 -3.26
C ASP A 166 17.69 7.12 -4.78
N GLY A 167 18.84 6.58 -5.21
CA GLY A 167 19.19 6.50 -6.62
C GLY A 167 19.94 5.23 -7.02
N LEU A 168 19.66 4.73 -8.23
CA LEU A 168 20.26 3.51 -8.77
C LEU A 168 21.78 3.60 -8.93
N LEU A 169 22.32 4.79 -9.22
CA LEU A 169 23.76 5.00 -9.34
C LEU A 169 24.47 4.76 -8.00
N ASN A 170 23.98 5.39 -6.93
CA ASN A 170 24.52 5.24 -5.57
C ASN A 170 24.39 3.79 -5.09
N LEU A 171 23.24 3.16 -5.36
CA LEU A 171 22.99 1.76 -5.02
C LEU A 171 24.00 0.82 -5.71
N ARG A 172 24.27 1.01 -7.00
CA ARG A 172 25.27 0.21 -7.74
C ARG A 172 26.69 0.41 -7.20
N GLN A 173 27.06 1.63 -6.82
CA GLN A 173 28.37 1.91 -6.19
C GLN A 173 28.51 1.20 -4.83
N LEU A 174 27.48 1.27 -3.99
CA LEU A 174 27.45 0.59 -2.70
C LEU A 174 27.47 -0.93 -2.86
N HIS A 175 26.71 -1.47 -3.81
CA HIS A 175 26.74 -2.89 -4.13
C HIS A 175 28.16 -3.33 -4.54
N GLY A 176 28.85 -2.57 -5.39
CA GLY A 176 30.26 -2.82 -5.72
C GLY A 176 31.18 -2.73 -4.50
N SER A 177 30.93 -1.82 -3.56
CA SER A 177 31.68 -1.72 -2.29
C SER A 177 31.44 -2.93 -1.37
N ILE A 178 30.20 -3.41 -1.30
CA ILE A 178 29.80 -4.61 -0.54
C ILE A 178 30.57 -5.84 -1.05
N MET A 179 30.63 -6.03 -2.38
CA MET A 179 31.38 -7.12 -3.00
C MET A 179 32.88 -7.01 -2.69
N LYS A 180 33.46 -5.80 -2.72
CA LYS A 180 34.88 -5.60 -2.41
C LYS A 180 35.23 -5.92 -0.96
N VAL A 181 34.29 -5.74 -0.03
CA VAL A 181 34.47 -6.04 1.41
C VAL A 181 34.17 -7.51 1.73
N GLY A 182 33.63 -8.29 0.79
CA GLY A 182 33.31 -9.70 1.00
C GLY A 182 32.00 -9.95 1.75
N LEU A 183 31.07 -8.98 1.70
CA LEU A 183 29.76 -9.06 2.35
C LEU A 183 28.63 -9.42 1.38
N GLU A 184 28.97 -9.80 0.15
CA GLU A 184 27.98 -10.19 -0.85
C GLU A 184 27.16 -11.37 -0.37
N SER A 185 27.71 -12.35 0.35
CA SER A 185 26.95 -13.53 0.81
C SER A 185 26.16 -13.32 2.11
N ASP A 186 26.24 -12.15 2.73
CA ASP A 186 25.53 -11.87 3.99
C ASP A 186 24.02 -11.70 3.77
N VAL A 187 23.21 -12.41 4.58
CA VAL A 187 21.75 -12.46 4.47
C VAL A 187 21.11 -11.08 4.68
N PHE A 188 21.60 -10.28 5.64
CA PHE A 188 21.05 -8.96 5.94
C PHE A 188 21.40 -7.94 4.87
N VAL A 189 22.63 -8.01 4.34
CA VAL A 189 23.07 -7.12 3.25
C VAL A 189 22.34 -7.46 1.95
N ARG A 190 22.19 -8.73 1.59
CA ARG A 190 21.43 -9.13 0.38
C ARG A 190 19.96 -8.79 0.49
N SER A 191 19.30 -9.05 1.63
CA SER A 191 17.91 -8.65 1.86
C SER A 191 17.73 -7.15 1.68
N ALA A 192 18.63 -6.33 2.24
CA ALA A 192 18.62 -4.88 2.07
C ALA A 192 18.87 -4.45 0.61
N LEU A 193 19.79 -5.10 -0.11
CA LEU A 193 20.05 -4.84 -1.53
C LEU A 193 18.80 -5.12 -2.37
N ILE A 194 18.17 -6.29 -2.19
CA ILE A 194 16.96 -6.69 -2.92
C ILE A 194 15.81 -5.72 -2.64
N ASP A 195 15.57 -5.36 -1.37
CA ASP A 195 14.54 -4.39 -0.98
C ASP A 195 14.79 -3.02 -1.65
N THR A 196 16.04 -2.55 -1.63
CA THR A 196 16.39 -1.23 -2.20
C THR A 196 16.31 -1.23 -3.74
N TYR A 197 16.81 -2.27 -4.42
CA TYR A 197 16.67 -2.41 -5.87
C TYR A 197 15.19 -2.51 -6.28
N SER A 198 14.40 -3.25 -5.52
CA SER A 198 12.95 -3.37 -5.76
C SER A 198 12.26 -2.02 -5.60
N LYS A 199 12.54 -1.27 -4.51
CA LYS A 199 11.95 0.07 -4.28
C LYS A 199 12.28 1.07 -5.37
N LEU A 200 13.46 0.95 -6.00
CA LEU A 200 13.89 1.80 -7.11
C LEU A 200 13.45 1.29 -8.49
N GLY A 201 12.59 0.26 -8.55
CA GLY A 201 12.06 -0.27 -9.81
C GLY A 201 13.11 -0.97 -10.69
N ALA A 202 14.16 -1.54 -10.08
CA ALA A 202 15.19 -2.32 -10.78
C ALA A 202 15.07 -3.82 -10.44
N GLN A 203 13.93 -4.42 -10.82
CA GLN A 203 13.57 -5.81 -10.50
C GLN A 203 14.56 -6.82 -11.06
N HIS A 204 15.12 -6.56 -12.25
CA HIS A 204 16.11 -7.44 -12.85
C HIS A 204 17.41 -7.49 -12.02
N ASP A 205 17.89 -6.33 -11.55
CA ASP A 205 19.07 -6.26 -10.68
C ASP A 205 18.79 -6.98 -9.34
N ALA A 206 17.60 -6.78 -8.75
CA ALA A 206 17.17 -7.48 -7.54
C ALA A 206 17.17 -9.02 -7.71
N LEU A 207 16.67 -9.51 -8.86
CA LEU A 207 16.63 -10.94 -9.17
C LEU A 207 18.04 -11.51 -9.39
N ASN A 208 18.96 -10.74 -9.96
CA ASN A 208 20.36 -11.14 -10.12
C ASN A 208 21.03 -11.32 -8.74
N VAL A 209 20.87 -10.35 -7.83
CA VAL A 209 21.36 -10.47 -6.44
C VAL A 209 20.78 -11.69 -5.73
N PHE A 210 19.52 -12.03 -6.01
CA PHE A 210 18.88 -13.23 -5.46
C PHE A 210 19.47 -14.53 -6.03
N ASN A 211 19.63 -14.63 -7.35
CA ASN A 211 20.06 -15.86 -8.03
C ASN A 211 21.54 -16.22 -7.80
N GLU A 212 22.38 -15.26 -7.40
CA GLU A 212 23.76 -15.52 -7.00
C GLU A 212 23.89 -16.36 -5.72
N MET A 213 22.81 -16.54 -4.96
CA MET A 213 22.83 -17.31 -3.72
C MET A 213 22.75 -18.82 -3.97
N ILE A 214 23.69 -19.58 -3.40
CA ILE A 214 23.71 -21.05 -3.45
C ILE A 214 22.75 -21.65 -2.41
N THR A 215 22.63 -21.03 -1.23
CA THR A 215 21.69 -21.43 -0.16
C THR A 215 20.81 -20.24 0.20
N GLY A 216 19.53 -20.27 -0.18
CA GLY A 216 18.59 -19.22 0.17
C GLY A 216 18.28 -19.20 1.67
N ASP A 217 17.98 -18.03 2.22
CA ASP A 217 17.39 -17.85 3.56
C ASP A 217 15.94 -17.37 3.43
N LEU A 218 15.07 -17.69 4.40
CA LEU A 218 13.67 -17.27 4.38
C LEU A 218 13.51 -15.74 4.33
N VAL A 219 14.38 -14.98 5.00
CA VAL A 219 14.39 -13.51 4.99
C VAL A 219 14.62 -12.98 3.57
N VAL A 220 15.52 -13.62 2.82
CA VAL A 220 15.81 -13.24 1.43
C VAL A 220 14.66 -13.60 0.50
N TRP A 221 14.06 -14.78 0.66
CA TRP A 221 12.84 -15.17 -0.06
C TRP A 221 11.70 -14.17 0.17
N ASN A 222 11.48 -13.76 1.42
CA ASN A 222 10.46 -12.76 1.76
C ASN A 222 10.75 -11.42 1.10
N SER A 223 12.03 -11.00 1.06
CA SER A 223 12.44 -9.73 0.46
C SER A 223 12.18 -9.72 -1.06
N ILE A 224 12.56 -10.80 -1.77
CA ILE A 224 12.37 -10.86 -3.23
C ILE A 224 10.89 -11.02 -3.59
N ILE A 225 10.14 -11.87 -2.90
CA ILE A 225 8.70 -12.06 -3.15
C ILE A 225 7.94 -10.77 -2.85
N GLY A 226 8.25 -10.11 -1.73
CA GLY A 226 7.65 -8.83 -1.34
C GLY A 226 7.97 -7.71 -2.34
N GLY A 227 9.21 -7.60 -2.78
CA GLY A 227 9.64 -6.61 -3.77
C GLY A 227 8.90 -6.74 -5.11
N PHE A 228 8.77 -7.96 -5.63
CA PHE A 228 8.01 -8.21 -6.87
C PHE A 228 6.50 -8.00 -6.67
N ALA A 229 5.92 -8.44 -5.55
CA ALA A 229 4.50 -8.23 -5.26
C ALA A 229 4.12 -6.75 -5.08
N GLN A 230 5.06 -5.89 -4.67
CA GLN A 230 4.83 -4.46 -4.49
C GLN A 230 4.82 -3.70 -5.82
N ASN A 231 5.69 -4.07 -6.76
CA ASN A 231 5.93 -3.34 -8.02
C ASN A 231 5.11 -3.84 -9.23
N SER A 232 3.92 -4.40 -8.99
CA SER A 232 3.01 -4.90 -10.03
C SER A 232 3.49 -6.12 -10.84
N ASP A 233 4.65 -6.70 -10.53
CA ASP A 233 5.14 -7.95 -11.13
C ASP A 233 4.65 -9.18 -10.33
N GLY A 234 3.33 -9.30 -10.20
CA GLY A 234 2.70 -10.35 -9.39
C GLY A 234 3.02 -11.77 -9.88
N ASP A 235 3.27 -11.96 -11.18
CA ASP A 235 3.47 -13.29 -11.76
C ASP A 235 4.79 -13.88 -11.28
N GLU A 236 5.86 -13.06 -11.27
CA GLU A 236 7.17 -13.48 -10.80
C GLU A 236 7.16 -13.67 -9.28
N ALA A 237 6.42 -12.85 -8.51
CA ALA A 237 6.23 -13.09 -7.08
C ALA A 237 5.62 -14.47 -6.78
N VAL A 238 4.61 -14.88 -7.57
CA VAL A 238 3.99 -16.22 -7.47
C VAL A 238 4.98 -17.32 -7.91
N ASN A 239 5.78 -17.08 -8.95
CA ASN A 239 6.79 -18.02 -9.40
C ASN A 239 7.89 -18.25 -8.35
N LEU A 240 8.39 -17.17 -7.75
CA LEU A 240 9.34 -17.19 -6.63
C LEU A 240 8.77 -17.93 -5.43
N TYR A 241 7.49 -17.72 -5.08
CA TYR A 241 6.82 -18.50 -4.04
C TYR A 241 6.79 -20.01 -4.34
N LYS A 242 6.51 -20.39 -5.60
CA LYS A 242 6.58 -21.81 -6.02
C LYS A 242 8.00 -22.36 -5.91
N ARG A 243 9.02 -21.58 -6.31
CA ARG A 243 10.44 -21.96 -6.19
C ARG A 243 10.85 -22.14 -4.72
N MET A 244 10.46 -21.22 -3.85
CA MET A 244 10.68 -21.29 -2.40
C MET A 244 10.10 -22.57 -1.79
N LYS A 245 8.85 -22.91 -2.14
CA LYS A 245 8.20 -24.16 -1.69
C LYS A 245 8.92 -25.41 -2.19
N ARG A 246 9.35 -25.44 -3.46
CA ARG A 246 10.11 -26.56 -4.03
C ARG A 246 11.49 -26.72 -3.39
N ALA A 247 12.09 -25.62 -2.94
CA ALA A 247 13.34 -25.63 -2.18
C ALA A 247 13.16 -26.04 -0.70
N GLY A 248 11.93 -26.39 -0.27
CA GLY A 248 11.65 -26.90 1.08
C GLY A 248 11.38 -25.84 2.14
N PHE A 249 11.30 -24.56 1.79
CA PHE A 249 11.04 -23.49 2.75
C PHE A 249 9.55 -23.39 3.10
N VAL A 250 9.28 -23.15 4.38
CA VAL A 250 7.92 -22.92 4.89
C VAL A 250 7.59 -21.43 4.78
N ALA A 251 6.42 -21.12 4.23
CA ALA A 251 5.94 -19.76 4.09
C ALA A 251 5.46 -19.22 5.44
N ASP A 252 5.98 -18.06 5.81
CA ASP A 252 5.58 -17.35 7.03
C ASP A 252 4.52 -16.27 6.72
N GLN A 253 4.17 -15.49 7.73
CA GLN A 253 3.21 -14.39 7.62
C GLN A 253 3.58 -13.39 6.51
N SER A 254 4.86 -13.00 6.41
CA SER A 254 5.33 -12.04 5.42
C SER A 254 5.27 -12.61 4.00
N THR A 255 5.66 -13.88 3.83
CA THR A 255 5.53 -14.57 2.54
C THR A 255 4.08 -14.58 2.09
N LEU A 256 3.18 -15.05 2.94
CA LEU A 256 1.76 -15.25 2.59
C LEU A 256 1.07 -13.93 2.28
N THR A 257 1.30 -12.87 3.05
CA THR A 257 0.76 -11.53 2.75
C THR A 257 1.23 -11.02 1.39
N SER A 258 2.52 -11.22 1.06
CA SER A 258 3.08 -10.80 -0.24
C SER A 258 2.46 -11.57 -1.41
N VAL A 259 2.27 -12.88 -1.25
CA VAL A 259 1.63 -13.71 -2.28
C VAL A 259 0.15 -13.38 -2.42
N LEU A 260 -0.57 -13.13 -1.32
CA LEU A 260 -1.96 -12.68 -1.37
C LEU A 260 -2.08 -11.34 -2.08
N ARG A 261 -1.16 -10.39 -1.85
CA ARG A 261 -1.08 -9.14 -2.60
C ARG A 261 -0.89 -9.39 -4.10
N ALA A 262 0.04 -10.27 -4.48
CA ALA A 262 0.21 -10.65 -5.89
C ALA A 262 -1.08 -11.25 -6.48
N CYS A 263 -1.77 -12.11 -5.73
CA CYS A 263 -3.09 -12.63 -6.10
C CYS A 263 -4.13 -11.50 -6.25
N THR A 264 -4.12 -10.47 -5.41
CA THR A 264 -5.07 -9.34 -5.56
C THR A 264 -4.83 -8.56 -6.86
N GLY A 265 -3.58 -8.22 -7.16
CA GLY A 265 -3.21 -7.44 -8.35
C GLY A 265 -3.52 -8.21 -9.64
N LEU A 266 -3.18 -9.50 -9.65
CA LEU A 266 -3.46 -10.41 -10.75
C LEU A 266 -4.82 -11.09 -10.65
N ALA A 267 -5.71 -10.68 -9.73
CA ALA A 267 -6.98 -11.33 -9.34
C ALA A 267 -7.01 -12.88 -9.44
N LEU A 268 -5.92 -13.47 -8.94
CA LEU A 268 -5.56 -14.87 -8.68
C LEU A 268 -6.55 -15.72 -7.89
N LEU A 269 -7.86 -15.73 -8.13
CA LEU A 269 -8.84 -16.31 -7.17
C LEU A 269 -8.51 -17.76 -6.76
N GLU A 270 -8.24 -18.64 -7.71
CA GLU A 270 -7.98 -20.06 -7.41
C GLU A 270 -6.64 -20.27 -6.71
N LEU A 271 -5.63 -19.46 -7.03
CA LEU A 271 -4.36 -19.45 -6.32
C LEU A 271 -4.54 -18.89 -4.90
N GLY A 272 -5.33 -17.82 -4.75
CA GLY A 272 -5.69 -17.23 -3.46
C GLY A 272 -6.39 -18.23 -2.55
N ARG A 273 -7.30 -19.06 -3.09
CA ARG A 273 -7.91 -20.19 -2.36
C ARG A 273 -6.89 -21.24 -1.92
N GLN A 274 -5.90 -21.56 -2.76
CA GLN A 274 -4.80 -22.46 -2.36
C GLN A 274 -3.95 -21.86 -1.24
N VAL A 275 -3.67 -20.55 -1.30
CA VAL A 275 -2.91 -19.82 -0.28
C VAL A 275 -3.71 -19.71 1.03
N HIS A 276 -5.04 -19.54 0.98
CA HIS A 276 -5.92 -19.55 2.15
C HIS A 276 -5.71 -20.80 3.01
N VAL A 277 -5.57 -21.98 2.41
CA VAL A 277 -5.31 -23.23 3.17
C VAL A 277 -4.05 -23.11 4.06
N HIS A 278 -3.05 -22.35 3.63
CA HIS A 278 -1.86 -22.07 4.45
C HIS A 278 -2.13 -21.00 5.51
N VAL A 279 -2.94 -19.99 5.21
CA VAL A 279 -3.36 -18.94 6.16
C VAL A 279 -4.15 -19.52 7.32
N LEU A 280 -4.94 -20.59 7.12
CA LEU A 280 -5.68 -21.26 8.20
C LEU A 280 -4.79 -21.75 9.36
N LYS A 281 -3.49 -21.95 9.12
CA LYS A 281 -2.52 -22.28 10.20
C LYS A 281 -2.26 -21.11 11.15
N TYR A 282 -2.61 -19.90 10.72
CA TYR A 282 -2.45 -18.63 11.41
C TYR A 282 -3.82 -17.97 11.65
N ASP A 283 -4.89 -18.73 11.90
CA ASP A 283 -6.29 -18.26 11.94
C ASP A 283 -6.55 -17.07 12.89
N GLN A 284 -5.67 -16.84 13.87
CA GLN A 284 -5.75 -15.72 14.82
C GLN A 284 -5.01 -14.45 14.35
N ASP A 285 -4.30 -14.51 13.24
CA ASP A 285 -3.51 -13.40 12.70
C ASP A 285 -4.38 -12.43 11.90
N LEU A 286 -4.70 -11.29 12.52
CA LEU A 286 -5.52 -10.25 11.90
C LEU A 286 -4.92 -9.70 10.60
N ILE A 287 -3.60 -9.61 10.49
CA ILE A 287 -2.94 -9.06 9.29
C ILE A 287 -3.16 -10.01 8.10
N LEU A 288 -2.94 -11.31 8.31
CA LEU A 288 -3.18 -12.31 7.26
C LEU A 288 -4.65 -12.42 6.89
N ASN A 289 -5.55 -12.42 7.88
CA ASN A 289 -6.98 -12.48 7.62
C ASN A 289 -7.47 -11.23 6.87
N ASN A 290 -6.96 -10.03 7.21
CA ASN A 290 -7.26 -8.80 6.47
C ASN A 290 -6.72 -8.83 5.04
N ALA A 291 -5.50 -9.33 4.82
CA ALA A 291 -4.94 -9.51 3.48
C ALA A 291 -5.73 -10.53 2.65
N LEU A 292 -6.20 -11.60 3.28
CA LEU A 292 -7.02 -12.62 2.63
C LEU A 292 -8.43 -12.10 2.32
N LEU A 293 -9.01 -11.30 3.20
CA LEU A 293 -10.28 -10.62 2.99
C LEU A 293 -10.19 -9.65 1.79
N ASP A 294 -9.14 -8.83 1.74
CA ASP A 294 -8.88 -7.94 0.59
C ASP A 294 -8.72 -8.73 -0.70
N MET A 295 -8.03 -9.87 -0.66
CA MET A 295 -7.87 -10.77 -1.81
C MET A 295 -9.21 -11.28 -2.32
N TYR A 296 -10.09 -11.78 -1.46
CA TYR A 296 -11.40 -12.27 -1.90
C TYR A 296 -12.27 -11.15 -2.47
N CYS A 297 -12.32 -9.99 -1.81
CA CYS A 297 -13.05 -8.82 -2.30
C CYS A 297 -12.55 -8.35 -3.68
N LYS A 298 -11.22 -8.21 -3.85
CA LYS A 298 -10.56 -7.80 -5.09
C LYS A 298 -10.37 -8.93 -6.11
N CYS A 299 -10.91 -10.12 -5.85
CA CYS A 299 -11.07 -11.17 -6.86
C CYS A 299 -12.54 -11.37 -7.25
N GLY A 300 -13.46 -10.61 -6.64
CA GLY A 300 -14.89 -10.71 -6.88
C GLY A 300 -15.56 -11.94 -6.27
N SER A 301 -14.95 -12.57 -5.25
CA SER A 301 -15.59 -13.67 -4.49
C SER A 301 -16.11 -13.15 -3.15
N LEU A 302 -17.23 -12.43 -3.19
CA LEU A 302 -17.83 -11.86 -1.98
C LEU A 302 -18.43 -12.91 -1.05
N GLU A 303 -18.82 -14.07 -1.56
CA GLU A 303 -19.31 -15.18 -0.72
C GLU A 303 -18.21 -15.66 0.22
N ASP A 304 -17.02 -15.94 -0.33
CA ASP A 304 -15.84 -16.33 0.45
C ASP A 304 -15.41 -15.21 1.42
N ALA A 305 -15.44 -13.94 0.97
CA ALA A 305 -15.11 -12.79 1.82
C ALA A 305 -16.07 -12.65 3.02
N ASN A 306 -17.38 -12.79 2.80
CA ASN A 306 -18.40 -12.73 3.85
C ASN A 306 -18.23 -13.88 4.86
N LEU A 307 -17.98 -15.10 4.39
CA LEU A 307 -17.74 -16.25 5.26
C LEU A 307 -16.50 -16.03 6.13
N LEU A 308 -15.40 -15.54 5.54
CA LEU A 308 -14.19 -15.21 6.27
C LEU A 308 -14.44 -14.12 7.31
N PHE A 309 -15.06 -13.00 6.91
CA PHE A 309 -15.37 -11.89 7.79
C PHE A 309 -16.21 -12.35 8.99
N ASN A 310 -17.26 -13.14 8.77
CA ASN A 310 -18.11 -13.65 9.85
C ASN A 310 -17.36 -14.64 10.75
N ARG A 311 -16.47 -15.46 10.20
CA ARG A 311 -15.69 -16.45 10.95
C ARG A 311 -14.59 -15.85 11.82
N MET A 312 -14.04 -14.67 11.48
CA MET A 312 -12.97 -14.03 12.25
C MET A 312 -13.34 -13.95 13.74
N MET A 313 -12.66 -14.77 14.56
CA MET A 313 -12.94 -14.99 15.98
C MET A 313 -12.37 -13.89 16.89
N THR A 314 -11.32 -13.19 16.43
CA THR A 314 -10.77 -12.00 17.08
C THR A 314 -11.69 -10.80 16.88
N GLU A 315 -11.61 -9.80 17.78
CA GLU A 315 -12.27 -8.51 17.54
C GLU A 315 -11.74 -7.92 16.23
N LYS A 316 -12.66 -7.69 15.29
CA LYS A 316 -12.40 -7.12 13.98
C LYS A 316 -11.89 -5.70 14.14
N ASP A 317 -10.71 -5.41 13.60
CA ASP A 317 -10.14 -4.08 13.65
C ASP A 317 -10.73 -3.16 12.55
N VAL A 318 -10.35 -1.88 12.58
CA VAL A 318 -10.84 -0.90 11.60
C VAL A 318 -10.52 -1.35 10.16
N ILE A 319 -9.42 -2.08 9.96
CA ILE A 319 -9.00 -2.56 8.64
C ILE A 319 -9.96 -3.65 8.15
N SER A 320 -10.31 -4.64 9.00
CA SER A 320 -11.28 -5.69 8.64
C SER A 320 -12.61 -5.09 8.14
N TRP A 321 -13.17 -4.13 8.89
CA TRP A 321 -14.43 -3.47 8.54
C TRP A 321 -14.30 -2.61 7.27
N SER A 322 -13.23 -1.81 7.18
CA SER A 322 -13.01 -0.91 6.03
C SER A 322 -12.80 -1.69 4.73
N THR A 323 -12.03 -2.78 4.77
CA THR A 323 -11.80 -3.66 3.62
C THR A 323 -13.11 -4.28 3.15
N MET A 324 -13.96 -4.75 4.07
CA MET A 324 -15.23 -5.36 3.70
C MET A 324 -16.23 -4.34 3.12
N ILE A 325 -16.33 -3.15 3.73
CA ILE A 325 -17.21 -2.06 3.24
C ILE A 325 -16.78 -1.63 1.83
N ALA A 326 -15.48 -1.36 1.62
CA ALA A 326 -14.95 -1.00 0.32
C ALA A 326 -15.12 -2.14 -0.70
N GLY A 327 -14.90 -3.39 -0.28
CA GLY A 327 -15.09 -4.58 -1.10
C GLY A 327 -16.53 -4.75 -1.58
N LEU A 328 -17.52 -4.58 -0.70
CA LEU A 328 -18.94 -4.61 -1.07
C LEU A 328 -19.28 -3.51 -2.08
N ALA A 329 -18.81 -2.29 -1.83
CA ALA A 329 -19.05 -1.14 -2.70
C ALA A 329 -18.44 -1.34 -4.11
N GLN A 330 -17.18 -1.79 -4.18
CA GLN A 330 -16.48 -2.11 -5.44
C GLN A 330 -17.11 -3.28 -6.20
N ASN A 331 -17.93 -4.10 -5.54
CA ASN A 331 -18.64 -5.21 -6.17
C ASN A 331 -20.10 -4.88 -6.53
N GLY A 332 -20.51 -3.62 -6.38
CA GLY A 332 -21.85 -3.15 -6.70
C GLY A 332 -22.88 -3.36 -5.59
N PHE A 333 -22.49 -3.92 -4.45
CA PHE A 333 -23.40 -4.18 -3.32
C PHE A 333 -23.47 -2.98 -2.37
N SER A 334 -23.74 -1.79 -2.91
CA SER A 334 -23.71 -0.52 -2.15
C SER A 334 -24.64 -0.51 -0.94
N ALA A 335 -25.84 -1.06 -1.07
CA ALA A 335 -26.79 -1.12 0.04
C ALA A 335 -26.27 -1.95 1.21
N ASP A 336 -25.59 -3.07 0.93
CA ASP A 336 -25.01 -3.92 1.97
C ASP A 336 -23.75 -3.28 2.58
N ALA A 337 -22.97 -2.54 1.79
CA ALA A 337 -21.85 -1.73 2.28
C ALA A 337 -22.32 -0.69 3.32
N LEU A 338 -23.42 0.03 3.04
CA LEU A 338 -23.98 1.02 3.96
C LEU A 338 -24.58 0.37 5.22
N LYS A 339 -25.28 -0.76 5.09
CA LYS A 339 -25.74 -1.53 6.27
C LYS A 339 -24.57 -1.97 7.14
N LEU A 340 -23.48 -2.43 6.53
CA LEU A 340 -22.29 -2.85 7.26
C LEU A 340 -21.61 -1.68 7.97
N PHE A 341 -21.59 -0.50 7.36
CA PHE A 341 -21.10 0.73 7.98
C PHE A 341 -21.92 1.15 9.21
N GLU A 342 -23.25 1.05 9.14
CA GLU A 342 -24.13 1.29 10.30
C GLU A 342 -23.88 0.28 11.44
N SER A 343 -23.62 -0.99 11.10
CA SER A 343 -23.20 -2.00 12.07
C SER A 343 -21.84 -1.67 12.69
N MET A 344 -20.87 -1.18 11.90
CA MET A 344 -19.57 -0.73 12.39
C MET A 344 -19.70 0.45 13.37
N LYS A 345 -20.56 1.43 13.08
CA LYS A 345 -20.81 2.56 13.99
C LYS A 345 -21.35 2.14 15.36
N SER A 346 -22.15 1.08 15.41
CA SER A 346 -22.80 0.63 16.64
C SER A 346 -22.00 -0.42 17.43
N LYS A 347 -21.24 -1.28 16.75
CA LYS A 347 -20.57 -2.45 17.35
C LYS A 347 -19.07 -2.53 17.05
N GLY A 348 -18.59 -1.72 16.12
CA GLY A 348 -17.22 -1.76 15.60
C GLY A 348 -16.38 -0.58 16.10
N PRO A 349 -15.12 -0.54 15.65
CA PRO A 349 -14.23 0.57 15.95
C PRO A 349 -14.63 1.83 15.17
N LYS A 350 -14.09 2.99 15.57
CA LYS A 350 -14.37 4.26 14.88
C LYS A 350 -13.94 4.20 13.41
N PRO A 351 -14.77 4.71 12.47
CA PRO A 351 -14.39 4.84 11.06
C PRO A 351 -13.09 5.62 10.87
N ASN A 352 -12.29 5.23 9.88
CA ASN A 352 -11.11 5.98 9.45
C ASN A 352 -11.30 6.54 8.03
N TYR A 353 -10.24 7.18 7.53
CA TYR A 353 -10.17 7.75 6.18
C TYR A 353 -10.64 6.77 5.09
N ILE A 354 -10.18 5.52 5.15
CA ILE A 354 -10.50 4.50 4.14
C ILE A 354 -11.94 3.99 4.29
N THR A 355 -12.45 3.89 5.52
CA THR A 355 -13.85 3.50 5.76
C THR A 355 -14.81 4.46 5.06
N ILE A 356 -14.62 5.78 5.26
CA ILE A 356 -15.53 6.78 4.68
C ILE A 356 -15.39 6.84 3.16
N LEU A 357 -14.18 6.70 2.63
CA LEU A 357 -13.98 6.57 1.18
C LEU A 357 -14.81 5.43 0.58
N GLY A 358 -14.82 4.25 1.21
CA GLY A 358 -15.65 3.12 0.79
C GLY A 358 -17.16 3.42 0.83
N VAL A 359 -17.62 4.15 1.86
CA VAL A 359 -19.02 4.60 2.00
C VAL A 359 -19.41 5.59 0.91
N LEU A 360 -18.57 6.60 0.65
CA LEU A 360 -18.84 7.60 -0.40
C LEU A 360 -18.82 6.97 -1.78
N PHE A 361 -17.91 6.02 -2.03
CA PHE A 361 -17.90 5.23 -3.26
C PHE A 361 -19.22 4.45 -3.42
N ALA A 362 -19.71 3.81 -2.35
CA ALA A 362 -21.00 3.12 -2.36
C ALA A 362 -22.17 4.08 -2.69
N CYS A 363 -22.20 5.26 -2.07
CA CYS A 363 -23.20 6.30 -2.34
C CYS A 363 -23.15 6.78 -3.79
N SER A 364 -21.95 7.08 -4.32
CA SER A 364 -21.75 7.51 -5.70
C SER A 364 -22.32 6.50 -6.69
N HIS A 365 -21.98 5.22 -6.50
CA HIS A 365 -22.38 4.14 -7.39
C HIS A 365 -23.80 3.62 -7.17
N ALA A 366 -24.52 4.14 -6.17
CA ALA A 366 -25.94 3.90 -5.94
C ALA A 366 -26.82 5.14 -6.21
N GLY A 367 -26.22 6.27 -6.57
CA GLY A 367 -26.94 7.53 -6.81
C GLY A 367 -27.53 8.17 -5.55
N LEU A 368 -27.02 7.84 -4.36
CA LEU A 368 -27.53 8.31 -3.08
C LEU A 368 -26.95 9.69 -2.72
N VAL A 369 -27.39 10.73 -3.43
CA VAL A 369 -26.83 12.09 -3.35
C VAL A 369 -26.89 12.66 -1.92
N ASN A 370 -28.03 12.53 -1.25
CA ASN A 370 -28.22 13.07 0.10
C ASN A 370 -27.35 12.36 1.14
N ASP A 371 -27.29 11.02 1.08
CA ASP A 371 -26.47 10.22 1.99
C ASP A 371 -24.98 10.51 1.77
N GLY A 372 -24.54 10.64 0.51
CA GLY A 372 -23.16 10.99 0.18
C GLY A 372 -22.74 12.33 0.77
N TRP A 373 -23.59 13.36 0.65
CA TRP A 373 -23.33 14.66 1.29
C TRP A 373 -23.32 14.59 2.82
N TYR A 374 -24.27 13.87 3.40
CA TYR A 374 -24.33 13.67 4.85
C TYR A 374 -23.04 13.02 5.37
N TYR A 375 -22.58 11.94 4.75
CA TYR A 375 -21.36 11.27 5.17
C TYR A 375 -20.11 12.13 4.93
N PHE A 376 -20.03 12.85 3.81
CA PHE A 376 -18.92 13.76 3.52
C PHE A 376 -18.79 14.87 4.57
N GLN A 377 -19.90 15.52 4.95
CA GLN A 377 -19.90 16.54 5.99
C GLN A 377 -19.61 15.96 7.37
N SER A 378 -20.08 14.74 7.64
CA SER A 378 -19.83 14.05 8.90
C SER A 378 -18.36 13.70 9.14
N MET A 379 -17.52 13.63 8.09
CA MET A 379 -16.09 13.33 8.19
C MET A 379 -15.40 14.21 9.22
N LYS A 380 -15.51 15.53 9.06
CA LYS A 380 -14.87 16.49 9.96
C LYS A 380 -15.65 16.67 11.26
N GLN A 381 -16.98 16.75 11.16
CA GLN A 381 -17.85 17.08 12.30
C GLN A 381 -17.96 15.95 13.33
N HIS A 382 -18.07 14.71 12.88
CA HIS A 382 -18.36 13.55 13.74
C HIS A 382 -17.16 12.61 13.91
N PHE A 383 -16.27 12.54 12.91
CA PHE A 383 -15.15 11.60 12.91
C PHE A 383 -13.77 12.27 13.06
N GLY A 384 -13.69 13.60 12.93
CA GLY A 384 -12.41 14.33 12.99
C GLY A 384 -11.46 13.98 11.84
N ILE A 385 -12.00 13.57 10.70
CA ILE A 385 -11.25 13.21 9.48
C ILE A 385 -11.35 14.38 8.50
N ASP A 386 -10.21 14.90 8.06
CA ASP A 386 -10.17 15.90 7.00
C ASP A 386 -10.37 15.22 5.62
N PRO A 387 -11.27 15.74 4.77
CA PRO A 387 -11.46 15.20 3.43
C PRO A 387 -10.22 15.40 2.56
N GLY A 388 -9.69 14.30 2.01
CA GLY A 388 -8.63 14.34 0.99
C GLY A 388 -9.17 14.18 -0.43
N ARG A 389 -8.27 14.16 -1.42
CA ARG A 389 -8.60 14.21 -2.86
C ARG A 389 -9.57 13.11 -3.30
N GLU A 390 -9.38 11.90 -2.81
CA GLU A 390 -10.19 10.73 -3.17
C GLU A 390 -11.65 10.89 -2.71
N HIS A 391 -11.87 11.55 -1.56
CA HIS A 391 -13.21 11.82 -1.03
C HIS A 391 -13.96 12.84 -1.89
N TYR A 392 -13.28 13.93 -2.28
CA TYR A 392 -13.84 14.90 -3.24
C TYR A 392 -14.14 14.23 -4.57
N GLY A 393 -13.24 13.38 -5.07
CA GLY A 393 -13.45 12.58 -6.28
C GLY A 393 -14.76 11.78 -6.24
N CYS A 394 -15.05 11.09 -5.12
CA CYS A 394 -16.32 10.37 -4.95
C CYS A 394 -17.55 11.28 -4.95
N ILE A 395 -17.50 12.47 -4.34
CA ILE A 395 -18.63 13.40 -4.35
C ILE A 395 -18.83 14.03 -5.72
N ILE A 396 -17.76 14.36 -6.43
CA ILE A 396 -17.81 14.86 -7.81
C ILE A 396 -18.38 13.80 -8.73
N ASP A 397 -18.01 12.52 -8.56
CA ASP A 397 -18.59 11.40 -9.29
C ASP A 397 -20.09 11.26 -8.99
N LEU A 398 -20.48 11.34 -7.72
CA LEU A 398 -21.88 11.27 -7.29
C LEU A 398 -22.73 12.39 -7.91
N LEU A 399 -22.26 13.64 -7.84
CA LEU A 399 -22.93 14.81 -8.43
C LEU A 399 -22.96 14.71 -9.96
N GLY A 400 -21.85 14.30 -10.56
CA GLY A 400 -21.72 14.09 -11.99
C GLY A 400 -22.72 13.05 -12.52
N ARG A 401 -22.83 11.89 -11.86
CA ARG A 401 -23.81 10.86 -12.20
C ARG A 401 -25.25 11.34 -12.02
N ALA A 402 -25.52 12.15 -10.99
CA ALA A 402 -26.83 12.76 -10.74
C ALA A 402 -27.18 13.91 -11.70
N GLY A 403 -26.27 14.34 -12.58
CA GLY A 403 -26.49 15.45 -13.52
C GLY A 403 -26.31 16.85 -12.91
N LYS A 404 -25.84 16.94 -11.67
CA LYS A 404 -25.59 18.18 -10.93
C LYS A 404 -24.20 18.75 -11.26
N LEU A 405 -23.95 19.00 -12.54
CA LEU A 405 -22.62 19.38 -13.04
C LEU A 405 -22.11 20.71 -12.46
N ASP A 406 -23.00 21.69 -12.28
CA ASP A 406 -22.61 23.01 -11.72
C ASP A 406 -22.17 22.89 -10.25
N GLU A 407 -22.87 22.07 -9.46
CA GLU A 407 -22.47 21.78 -8.08
C GLU A 407 -21.11 21.05 -8.04
N ALA A 408 -20.86 20.14 -8.98
CA ALA A 408 -19.59 19.42 -9.09
C ALA A 408 -18.42 20.37 -9.41
N VAL A 409 -18.61 21.31 -10.35
CA VAL A 409 -17.60 22.33 -10.68
C VAL A 409 -17.34 23.27 -9.51
N LYS A 410 -18.40 23.72 -8.85
CA LYS A 410 -18.28 24.54 -7.64
C LYS A 410 -17.44 23.83 -6.58
N LEU A 411 -17.72 22.55 -6.33
CA LEU A 411 -16.98 21.76 -5.36
C LEU A 411 -15.49 21.63 -5.73
N ILE A 412 -15.16 21.44 -7.01
CA ILE A 412 -13.76 21.38 -7.49
C ILE A 412 -13.01 22.68 -7.14
N HIS A 413 -13.66 23.84 -7.29
CA HIS A 413 -13.05 25.12 -6.97
C HIS A 413 -12.96 25.42 -5.47
N GLU A 414 -13.79 24.77 -4.65
CA GLU A 414 -13.78 24.89 -3.18
C GLU A 414 -12.84 23.86 -2.50
N MET A 415 -12.21 22.98 -3.27
CA MET A 415 -11.27 21.99 -2.73
C MET A 415 -10.08 22.67 -2.04
N ASN A 416 -9.74 22.20 -0.84
CA ASN A 416 -8.52 22.61 -0.13
C ASN A 416 -7.22 22.12 -0.78
N HIS A 417 -7.33 21.34 -1.86
CA HIS A 417 -6.22 20.73 -2.57
C HIS A 417 -6.38 20.99 -4.07
N GLU A 418 -5.26 21.13 -4.78
CA GLU A 418 -5.28 21.21 -6.24
C GLU A 418 -5.95 19.95 -6.84
N PRO A 419 -6.93 20.12 -7.75
CA PRO A 419 -7.58 19.00 -8.43
C PRO A 419 -6.58 18.23 -9.27
N ASP A 420 -6.63 16.90 -9.19
CA ASP A 420 -5.78 16.01 -9.99
C ASP A 420 -6.46 15.60 -11.31
N ALA A 421 -5.70 14.94 -12.19
CA ALA A 421 -6.22 14.47 -13.47
C ALA A 421 -7.41 13.50 -13.31
N VAL A 422 -7.44 12.71 -12.22
CA VAL A 422 -8.53 11.77 -11.93
C VAL A 422 -9.84 12.52 -11.65
N THR A 423 -9.79 13.57 -10.84
CA THR A 423 -10.93 14.42 -10.51
C THR A 423 -11.56 15.01 -11.78
N TRP A 424 -10.74 15.55 -12.67
CA TRP A 424 -11.22 16.08 -13.96
C TRP A 424 -11.73 15.00 -14.90
N ARG A 425 -11.13 13.79 -14.92
CA ARG A 425 -11.63 12.64 -15.71
C ARG A 425 -13.02 12.20 -15.28
N ILE A 426 -13.30 12.21 -13.97
CA ILE A 426 -14.63 11.91 -13.43
C ILE A 426 -15.64 12.92 -13.98
N LEU A 427 -15.35 14.21 -13.90
CA LEU A 427 -16.21 15.27 -14.42
C LEU A 427 -16.40 15.15 -15.94
N LEU A 428 -15.33 14.89 -16.69
CA LEU A 428 -15.39 14.70 -18.14
C LEU A 428 -16.31 13.53 -18.52
N GLY A 429 -16.22 12.42 -17.78
CA GLY A 429 -17.11 11.27 -17.94
C GLY A 429 -18.58 11.62 -17.70
N ALA A 430 -18.87 12.39 -16.65
CA ALA A 430 -20.23 12.88 -16.36
C ALA A 430 -20.75 13.83 -17.45
N CYS A 431 -19.92 14.75 -17.94
CA CYS A 431 -20.28 15.66 -19.02
C CYS A 431 -20.64 14.91 -20.31
N ARG A 432 -19.94 13.82 -20.62
CA ARG A 432 -20.30 12.93 -21.74
C ARG A 432 -21.69 12.34 -21.55
N VAL A 433 -21.99 11.80 -20.36
CA VAL A 433 -23.29 11.15 -20.08
C VAL A 433 -24.44 12.16 -20.19
N HIS A 434 -24.26 13.37 -19.65
CA HIS A 434 -25.27 14.42 -19.66
C HIS A 434 -25.21 15.35 -20.88
N LYS A 435 -24.36 15.03 -21.87
CA LYS A 435 -24.18 15.77 -23.13
C LYS A 435 -23.83 17.26 -22.95
N ASN A 436 -23.12 17.62 -21.88
CA ASN A 436 -22.63 18.98 -21.67
C ASN A 436 -21.26 19.17 -22.35
N VAL A 437 -21.29 19.70 -23.58
CA VAL A 437 -20.11 19.82 -24.45
C VAL A 437 -19.10 20.83 -23.92
N ASP A 438 -19.55 22.00 -23.48
CA ASP A 438 -18.66 23.09 -23.08
C ASP A 438 -17.85 22.72 -21.83
N LEU A 439 -18.52 22.14 -20.83
CA LEU A 439 -17.85 21.69 -19.63
C LEU A 439 -16.92 20.50 -19.88
N ALA A 440 -17.28 19.60 -20.81
CA ALA A 440 -16.40 18.52 -21.22
C ALA A 440 -15.10 19.03 -21.85
N ILE A 441 -15.19 20.04 -22.73
CA ILE A 441 -14.00 20.65 -23.35
C ILE A 441 -13.11 21.28 -22.27
N TYR A 442 -13.70 21.98 -21.30
CA TYR A 442 -12.96 22.55 -20.18
C TYR A 442 -12.24 21.47 -19.36
N ALA A 443 -12.95 20.44 -18.90
CA ALA A 443 -12.37 19.34 -18.13
C ALA A 443 -11.26 18.62 -18.90
N ALA A 444 -11.45 18.34 -20.19
CA ALA A 444 -10.44 17.71 -21.04
C ALA A 444 -9.16 18.54 -21.16
N LYS A 445 -9.27 19.88 -21.26
CA LYS A 445 -8.11 20.77 -21.30
C LYS A 445 -7.34 20.75 -19.98
N GLU A 446 -8.01 20.73 -18.84
CA GLU A 446 -7.35 20.62 -17.53
C GLU A 446 -6.63 19.27 -17.36
N ILE A 447 -7.24 18.16 -17.80
CA ILE A 447 -6.58 16.85 -17.78
C ILE A 447 -5.30 16.87 -18.63
N LEU A 448 -5.36 17.39 -19.86
CA LEU A 448 -4.20 17.40 -20.77
C LEU A 448 -3.08 18.39 -20.36
N LYS A 449 -3.37 19.33 -19.44
CA LYS A 449 -2.35 20.15 -18.77
C LYS A 449 -1.62 19.33 -17.69
N LEU A 450 -2.36 18.55 -16.91
CA LEU A 450 -1.82 17.74 -15.82
C LEU A 450 -1.15 16.44 -16.31
N ASP A 451 -1.75 15.78 -17.29
CA ASP A 451 -1.30 14.54 -17.91
C ASP A 451 -1.33 14.65 -19.44
N PRO A 452 -0.25 15.16 -20.05
CA PRO A 452 -0.12 15.31 -21.50
C PRO A 452 -0.25 14.02 -22.32
N ALA A 453 -0.08 12.85 -21.68
CA ALA A 453 -0.01 11.53 -22.30
C ALA A 453 -1.31 10.72 -22.19
N ASP A 454 -2.37 11.30 -21.60
CA ASP A 454 -3.63 10.60 -21.40
C ASP A 454 -4.40 10.34 -22.70
N ALA A 455 -4.22 9.16 -23.29
CA ALA A 455 -4.87 8.74 -24.52
C ALA A 455 -6.41 8.82 -24.44
N GLY A 456 -6.98 8.45 -23.30
CA GLY A 456 -8.43 8.43 -23.07
C GLY A 456 -9.07 9.80 -23.26
N THR A 457 -8.43 10.86 -22.74
CA THR A 457 -8.93 12.23 -22.87
C THR A 457 -8.87 12.74 -24.31
N TYR A 458 -7.79 12.48 -25.05
CA TYR A 458 -7.73 12.86 -26.48
C TYR A 458 -8.87 12.23 -27.28
N ILE A 459 -9.09 10.93 -27.10
CA ILE A 459 -10.13 10.19 -27.82
C ILE A 459 -11.52 10.74 -27.46
N LEU A 460 -11.79 10.92 -26.16
CA LEU A 460 -13.08 11.43 -25.71
C LEU A 460 -13.33 12.85 -26.20
N LEU A 461 -12.33 13.74 -26.13
CA LEU A 461 -12.44 15.10 -26.62
C LEU A 461 -12.67 15.15 -28.15
N ALA A 462 -11.95 14.34 -28.92
CA ALA A 462 -12.14 14.24 -30.37
C ALA A 462 -13.55 13.74 -30.74
N ASN A 463 -14.08 12.76 -29.99
CA ASN A 463 -15.43 12.25 -30.19
C ASN A 463 -16.50 13.31 -29.83
N ILE A 464 -16.29 14.09 -28.78
CA ILE A 464 -17.18 15.20 -28.40
C ILE A 464 -17.21 16.28 -29.48
N TYR A 465 -16.05 16.64 -30.04
CA TYR A 465 -15.98 17.57 -31.17
C TYR A 465 -16.68 17.03 -32.42
N ALA A 466 -16.45 15.76 -32.78
CA ALA A 466 -17.10 15.11 -33.91
C ALA A 466 -18.64 15.07 -33.76
N ASN A 467 -19.14 14.69 -32.58
CA ASN A 467 -20.58 14.69 -32.28
C ASN A 467 -21.21 16.09 -32.31
N SER A 468 -20.40 17.13 -32.08
CA SER A 468 -20.80 18.54 -32.16
C SER A 468 -20.58 19.14 -33.56
N GLN A 469 -20.27 18.32 -34.57
CA GLN A 469 -19.97 18.72 -35.95
C GLN A 469 -18.75 19.65 -36.10
N LYS A 470 -17.87 19.70 -35.10
CA LYS A 470 -16.61 20.46 -35.11
C LYS A 470 -15.47 19.58 -35.63
N TRP A 471 -15.52 19.23 -36.91
CA TRP A 471 -14.61 18.26 -37.53
C TRP A 471 -13.14 18.72 -37.52
N GLU A 472 -12.89 20.03 -37.67
CA GLU A 472 -11.55 20.61 -37.64
C GLU A 472 -10.89 20.47 -36.26
N ASP A 473 -11.63 20.82 -35.19
CA ASP A 473 -11.17 20.65 -33.80
C ASP A 473 -10.87 19.18 -33.49
N ALA A 474 -11.75 18.26 -33.94
CA ALA A 474 -11.54 16.82 -33.77
C ALA A 474 -10.25 16.35 -34.47
N ALA A 475 -10.00 16.83 -35.70
CA ALA A 475 -8.78 16.53 -36.44
C ALA A 475 -7.53 17.12 -35.77
N GLU A 476 -7.62 18.33 -35.21
CA GLU A 476 -6.52 18.94 -34.48
C GLU A 476 -6.13 18.14 -33.23
N VAL A 477 -7.13 17.73 -32.43
CA VAL A 477 -6.90 16.91 -31.22
C VAL A 477 -6.23 15.58 -31.58
N ARG A 478 -6.65 14.93 -32.66
CA ARG A 478 -6.03 13.68 -33.16
C ARG A 478 -4.60 13.91 -33.64
N ARG A 479 -4.35 14.98 -34.41
CA ARG A 479 -3.01 15.35 -34.85
C ARG A 479 -2.10 15.58 -33.64
N LYS A 480 -2.59 16.28 -32.61
CA LYS A 480 -1.85 16.53 -31.37
C LYS A 480 -1.52 15.24 -30.63
N MET A 481 -2.47 14.31 -30.52
CA MET A 481 -2.26 12.97 -29.95
C MET A 481 -1.14 12.22 -30.70
N GLY A 482 -1.17 12.23 -32.04
CA GLY A 482 -0.14 11.61 -32.89
C GLY A 482 1.24 12.25 -32.74
N THR A 483 1.33 13.59 -32.75
CA THR A 483 2.62 14.31 -32.59
C THR A 483 3.29 14.05 -31.25
N ARG A 484 2.53 13.69 -30.22
CA ARG A 484 3.03 13.34 -28.88
C ARG A 484 3.31 11.84 -28.72
N GLY A 485 3.09 11.04 -29.76
CA GLY A 485 3.30 9.59 -29.72
C GLY A 485 2.32 8.83 -28.83
N VAL A 486 1.19 9.45 -28.46
CA VAL A 486 0.19 8.85 -27.58
C VAL A 486 -0.64 7.84 -28.38
N LYS A 487 -0.76 6.60 -27.89
CA LYS A 487 -1.50 5.51 -28.55
C LYS A 487 -2.66 5.03 -27.67
N LYS A 488 -3.76 4.62 -28.30
CA LYS A 488 -4.90 3.95 -27.62
C LYS A 488 -4.51 2.52 -27.28
N ASP A 489 -4.73 2.11 -26.04
CA ASP A 489 -4.66 0.70 -25.67
C ASP A 489 -5.86 -0.06 -26.25
N PRO A 490 -5.64 -1.21 -26.92
CA PRO A 490 -6.73 -2.00 -27.44
C PRO A 490 -7.56 -2.59 -26.29
N GLY A 491 -8.88 -2.71 -26.51
CA GLY A 491 -9.77 -3.35 -25.54
C GLY A 491 -9.46 -4.84 -25.41
N CYS A 492 -8.98 -5.24 -24.24
CA CYS A 492 -8.59 -6.61 -23.93
C CYS A 492 -9.46 -7.16 -22.80
N SER A 493 -9.99 -8.36 -23.00
CA SER A 493 -10.68 -9.11 -21.95
C SER A 493 -10.02 -10.46 -21.77
N TRP A 494 -9.84 -10.91 -20.53
CA TRP A 494 -9.18 -12.19 -20.26
C TRP A 494 -9.87 -12.98 -19.15
N ILE A 495 -9.67 -14.31 -19.22
CA ILE A 495 -10.27 -15.32 -18.33
C ILE A 495 -9.24 -16.39 -18.00
N GLU A 496 -9.25 -16.87 -16.76
CA GLU A 496 -8.42 -18.00 -16.34
C GLU A 496 -9.20 -19.32 -16.47
N VAL A 497 -8.69 -20.24 -17.29
CA VAL A 497 -9.25 -21.58 -17.48
C VAL A 497 -8.11 -22.60 -17.38
N SER A 498 -8.30 -23.67 -16.61
CA SER A 498 -7.30 -24.74 -16.47
C SER A 498 -5.88 -24.25 -16.09
N LYS A 499 -5.79 -23.20 -15.25
CA LYS A 499 -4.54 -22.54 -14.80
C LYS A 499 -3.78 -21.79 -15.91
N GLN A 500 -4.44 -21.48 -17.02
CA GLN A 500 -3.93 -20.65 -18.10
C GLN A 500 -4.80 -19.41 -18.28
N VAL A 501 -4.16 -18.27 -18.56
CA VAL A 501 -4.86 -17.02 -18.87
C VAL A 501 -5.08 -16.98 -20.37
N HIS A 502 -6.35 -16.85 -20.77
CA HIS A 502 -6.75 -16.68 -22.16
C HIS A 502 -7.19 -15.23 -22.35
N ALA A 503 -6.44 -14.48 -23.16
CA ALA A 503 -6.71 -13.09 -23.48
C ALA A 503 -7.34 -12.96 -24.87
N PHE A 504 -8.32 -12.06 -24.98
CA PHE A 504 -9.04 -11.75 -26.20
C PHE A 504 -8.89 -10.26 -26.48
N ILE A 505 -8.41 -9.93 -27.67
CA ILE A 505 -8.25 -8.56 -28.16
C ILE A 505 -9.09 -8.43 -29.42
N LEU A 506 -9.76 -7.29 -29.59
CA LEU A 506 -10.56 -7.04 -30.80
C LEU A 506 -9.67 -7.14 -32.05
N GLY A 507 -10.09 -7.94 -33.02
CA GLY A 507 -9.34 -8.20 -34.27
C GLY A 507 -8.23 -9.24 -34.16
N ASP A 508 -7.91 -9.72 -32.95
CA ASP A 508 -6.92 -10.78 -32.75
C ASP A 508 -7.55 -12.17 -32.99
N ASN A 509 -6.90 -12.96 -33.86
CA ASN A 509 -7.28 -14.33 -34.18
C ASN A 509 -6.20 -15.35 -33.73
N SER A 510 -5.28 -14.95 -32.86
CA SER A 510 -4.18 -15.80 -32.37
C SER A 510 -4.64 -16.97 -31.50
N HIS A 511 -5.82 -16.87 -30.88
CA HIS A 511 -6.32 -17.88 -29.96
C HIS A 511 -6.60 -19.22 -30.69
N PRO A 512 -6.08 -20.37 -30.24
CA PRO A 512 -6.18 -21.65 -30.97
C PRO A 512 -7.60 -22.12 -31.29
N ARG A 513 -8.58 -21.68 -30.49
CA ARG A 513 -10.01 -22.04 -30.63
C ARG A 513 -10.88 -20.88 -31.12
N ILE A 514 -10.30 -19.82 -31.70
CA ILE A 514 -11.05 -18.59 -32.02
C ILE A 514 -12.24 -18.83 -32.95
N GLU A 515 -12.10 -19.68 -33.97
CA GLU A 515 -13.17 -19.98 -34.92
C GLU A 515 -14.36 -20.70 -34.26
N GLU A 516 -14.06 -21.61 -33.33
CA GLU A 516 -15.08 -22.29 -32.53
C GLU A 516 -15.82 -21.29 -31.63
N ILE A 517 -15.08 -20.41 -30.94
CA ILE A 517 -15.65 -19.37 -30.07
C ILE A 517 -16.55 -18.41 -30.87
N LYS A 518 -16.09 -17.95 -32.04
CA LYS A 518 -16.88 -17.06 -32.91
C LYS A 518 -18.16 -17.73 -33.39
N ARG A 519 -18.10 -19.01 -33.76
CA ARG A 519 -19.28 -19.79 -34.18
C ARG A 519 -20.30 -19.91 -33.05
N GLU A 520 -19.86 -20.28 -31.85
CA GLU A 520 -20.74 -20.39 -30.67
C GLU A 520 -21.31 -19.02 -30.28
N LEU A 521 -20.52 -17.94 -30.39
CA LEU A 521 -20.98 -16.58 -30.14
C LEU A 521 -22.09 -16.17 -31.10
N SER A 522 -21.95 -16.45 -32.40
CA SER A 522 -22.99 -16.19 -33.39
C SER A 522 -24.29 -16.95 -33.07
N GLN A 523 -24.19 -18.22 -32.67
CA GLN A 523 -25.38 -19.00 -32.26
C GLN A 523 -26.02 -18.44 -30.99
N LEU A 524 -25.22 -18.03 -30.02
CA LEU A 524 -25.70 -17.43 -28.77
C LEU A 524 -26.40 -16.10 -29.03
N ILE A 525 -25.84 -15.22 -29.86
CA ILE A 525 -26.47 -13.97 -30.25
C ILE A 525 -27.82 -14.22 -30.93
N GLN A 526 -27.90 -15.18 -31.86
CA GLN A 526 -29.18 -15.53 -32.49
C GLN A 526 -30.23 -16.01 -31.48
N LYS A 527 -29.84 -16.77 -30.46
CA LYS A 527 -30.74 -17.17 -29.37
C LYS A 527 -31.20 -15.95 -28.56
N LEU A 528 -30.28 -15.06 -28.22
CA LEU A 528 -30.58 -13.86 -27.44
C LEU A 528 -31.48 -12.87 -28.19
N MET A 529 -31.31 -12.72 -29.51
CA MET A 529 -32.17 -11.87 -30.34
C MET A 529 -33.64 -12.32 -30.29
N ARG A 530 -33.90 -13.64 -30.19
CA ARG A 530 -35.26 -14.17 -30.03
C ARG A 530 -35.91 -13.81 -28.68
N VAL A 531 -35.08 -13.48 -27.68
CA VAL A 531 -35.52 -13.07 -26.32
C VAL A 531 -35.52 -11.54 -26.18
N GLY A 532 -35.23 -10.80 -27.27
CA GLY A 532 -35.29 -9.34 -27.31
C GLY A 532 -33.95 -8.62 -27.19
N TYR A 533 -32.81 -9.31 -27.32
CA TYR A 533 -31.52 -8.65 -27.43
C TYR A 533 -31.39 -7.90 -28.77
N VAL A 534 -31.13 -6.60 -28.70
CA VAL A 534 -30.84 -5.76 -29.86
C VAL A 534 -29.47 -5.12 -29.64
N PRO A 535 -28.47 -5.40 -30.50
CA PRO A 535 -27.18 -4.74 -30.42
C PRO A 535 -27.34 -3.21 -30.54
N ASP A 536 -26.83 -2.46 -29.57
CA ASP A 536 -26.94 -1.01 -29.57
C ASP A 536 -25.77 -0.38 -30.34
N THR A 537 -26.05 0.06 -31.57
CA THR A 537 -25.08 0.66 -32.49
C THR A 537 -24.61 2.05 -32.05
N ASN A 538 -25.27 2.71 -31.09
CA ASN A 538 -24.82 4.00 -30.56
C ASN A 538 -23.47 3.90 -29.83
N PHE A 539 -23.10 2.70 -29.34
CA PHE A 539 -21.80 2.46 -28.71
C PHE A 539 -20.67 2.26 -29.73
N VAL A 540 -20.98 2.02 -31.01
CA VAL A 540 -19.98 1.84 -32.11
C VAL A 540 -19.32 3.16 -32.46
N LEU A 541 -20.10 4.23 -32.53
CA LEU A 541 -19.65 5.59 -32.84
C LEU A 541 -18.61 6.11 -31.83
N GLN A 542 -18.50 5.48 -30.66
CA GLN A 542 -17.65 5.92 -29.57
C GLN A 542 -16.30 5.19 -29.52
N ASP A 543 -16.18 4.01 -30.15
CA ASP A 543 -14.99 3.15 -30.03
C ASP A 543 -14.24 2.87 -31.34
N LEU A 544 -14.86 3.09 -32.51
CA LEU A 544 -14.25 2.80 -33.81
C LEU A 544 -14.46 3.90 -34.86
N GLU A 545 -13.37 4.20 -35.55
CA GLU A 545 -13.35 4.92 -36.82
C GLU A 545 -13.89 4.01 -37.94
N GLY A 546 -14.71 4.54 -38.86
CA GLY A 546 -14.84 4.08 -40.25
C GLY A 546 -15.49 2.71 -40.56
N GLU A 547 -16.54 2.73 -41.38
CA GLU A 547 -17.11 1.70 -42.30
C GLU A 547 -17.30 0.22 -41.89
N GLN A 548 -16.81 -0.28 -40.75
CA GLN A 548 -17.06 -1.65 -40.27
C GLN A 548 -17.96 -1.66 -39.01
N MET A 549 -19.16 -1.07 -39.14
CA MET A 549 -19.96 -0.66 -37.98
C MET A 549 -20.76 -1.77 -37.27
N GLU A 550 -21.14 -2.87 -37.91
CA GLU A 550 -21.99 -3.90 -37.27
C GLU A 550 -21.20 -5.16 -36.83
N ASP A 551 -20.28 -5.63 -37.67
CA ASP A 551 -19.48 -6.84 -37.38
C ASP A 551 -18.57 -6.66 -36.15
N SER A 552 -18.19 -5.43 -35.81
CA SER A 552 -17.26 -5.16 -34.72
C SER A 552 -17.89 -5.29 -33.32
N LEU A 553 -19.17 -4.96 -33.15
CA LEU A 553 -19.90 -5.17 -31.88
C LEU A 553 -20.07 -6.66 -31.56
N GLN A 554 -20.21 -7.48 -32.60
CA GLN A 554 -20.44 -8.90 -32.43
C GLN A 554 -19.26 -9.57 -31.73
N TYR A 555 -18.04 -9.11 -32.00
CA TYR A 555 -16.80 -9.75 -31.53
C TYR A 555 -16.04 -8.95 -30.47
N HIS A 556 -16.74 -8.13 -29.69
CA HIS A 556 -16.14 -7.51 -28.50
C HIS A 556 -15.46 -8.56 -27.61
N SER A 557 -14.30 -8.19 -27.05
CA SER A 557 -13.47 -9.12 -26.28
C SER A 557 -14.20 -9.70 -25.07
N GLU A 558 -15.12 -8.96 -24.45
CA GLU A 558 -15.99 -9.45 -23.38
C GLU A 558 -16.87 -10.62 -23.83
N LYS A 559 -17.49 -10.50 -25.01
CA LYS A 559 -18.40 -11.53 -25.54
C LYS A 559 -17.64 -12.80 -25.87
N LEU A 560 -16.46 -12.66 -26.48
CA LEU A 560 -15.55 -13.79 -26.74
C LEU A 560 -15.13 -14.49 -25.43
N ALA A 561 -14.76 -13.72 -24.41
CA ALA A 561 -14.37 -14.26 -23.11
C ALA A 561 -15.53 -14.97 -22.40
N ILE A 562 -16.75 -14.43 -22.46
CA ILE A 562 -17.97 -15.06 -21.92
C ILE A 562 -18.21 -16.41 -22.60
N VAL A 563 -18.20 -16.44 -23.92
CA VAL A 563 -18.46 -17.66 -24.69
C VAL A 563 -17.39 -18.71 -24.44
N PHE A 564 -16.12 -18.32 -24.43
CA PHE A 564 -15.04 -19.25 -24.08
C PHE A 564 -15.20 -19.82 -22.65
N GLY A 565 -15.62 -18.99 -21.69
CA GLY A 565 -15.96 -19.41 -20.34
C GLY A 565 -17.12 -20.41 -20.31
N LEU A 566 -18.18 -20.17 -21.10
CA LEU A 566 -19.31 -21.10 -21.23
C LEU A 566 -18.89 -22.45 -21.78
N MET A 567 -18.05 -22.46 -22.81
CA MET A 567 -17.57 -23.68 -23.48
C MET A 567 -16.60 -24.50 -22.63
N SER A 568 -15.78 -23.84 -21.80
CA SER A 568 -14.61 -24.48 -21.19
C SER A 568 -14.75 -24.75 -19.70
N LEU A 569 -15.68 -24.08 -19.00
CA LEU A 569 -15.89 -24.25 -17.57
C LEU A 569 -17.19 -25.04 -17.28
N PRO A 570 -17.21 -25.91 -16.26
CA PRO A 570 -18.42 -26.65 -15.87
C PRO A 570 -19.61 -25.74 -15.57
N ASN A 571 -20.84 -26.16 -15.88
CA ASN A 571 -22.05 -25.33 -15.81
C ASN A 571 -22.29 -24.62 -14.47
N GLN A 572 -21.86 -25.22 -13.36
CA GLN A 572 -22.03 -24.68 -12.00
C GLN A 572 -20.95 -23.64 -11.63
N LYS A 573 -19.86 -23.55 -12.39
CA LYS A 573 -18.73 -22.67 -12.07
C LYS A 573 -18.97 -21.26 -12.60
N THR A 574 -18.84 -20.27 -11.72
CA THR A 574 -18.88 -18.84 -12.04
C THR A 574 -17.81 -18.48 -13.08
N ILE A 575 -18.20 -17.67 -14.06
CA ILE A 575 -17.29 -17.16 -15.09
C ILE A 575 -16.71 -15.84 -14.59
N HIS A 576 -15.39 -15.79 -14.38
CA HIS A 576 -14.69 -14.56 -13.96
C HIS A 576 -13.90 -13.98 -15.13
N ILE A 577 -14.25 -12.77 -15.56
CA ILE A 577 -13.61 -12.07 -16.68
C ILE A 577 -13.07 -10.74 -16.18
N ARG A 578 -11.97 -10.30 -16.75
CA ARG A 578 -11.45 -8.96 -16.56
C ARG A 578 -11.36 -8.21 -17.86
N LYS A 579 -11.45 -6.89 -17.75
CA LYS A 579 -11.34 -5.95 -18.85
C LYS A 579 -10.41 -4.80 -18.44
N ASN A 580 -9.52 -4.41 -19.34
CA ASN A 580 -8.63 -3.26 -19.15
C ASN A 580 -9.34 -1.90 -19.35
N LEU A 581 -10.50 -1.90 -19.98
CA LEU A 581 -11.34 -0.72 -20.23
C LEU A 581 -12.69 -0.88 -19.52
N ARG A 582 -13.43 0.22 -19.36
CA ARG A 582 -14.81 0.18 -18.87
C ARG A 582 -15.68 -0.68 -19.80
N ILE A 583 -16.53 -1.55 -19.24
CA ILE A 583 -17.46 -2.35 -20.05
C ILE A 583 -18.40 -1.43 -20.84
N CYS A 584 -18.74 -1.76 -22.10
CA CYS A 584 -19.71 -0.97 -22.86
C CYS A 584 -21.16 -1.39 -22.54
N GLY A 585 -22.13 -0.52 -22.87
CA GLY A 585 -23.55 -0.76 -22.57
C GLY A 585 -24.08 -2.04 -23.21
N ASP A 586 -23.73 -2.27 -24.47
CA ASP A 586 -24.10 -3.47 -25.20
C ASP A 586 -23.55 -4.75 -24.56
N CYS A 587 -22.25 -4.79 -24.23
CA CYS A 587 -21.65 -5.95 -23.53
C CYS A 587 -22.25 -6.18 -22.15
N HIS A 588 -22.62 -5.12 -21.43
CA HIS A 588 -23.29 -5.22 -20.13
C HIS A 588 -24.69 -5.85 -20.27
N ILE A 589 -25.48 -5.43 -21.27
CA ILE A 589 -26.80 -6.02 -21.56
C ILE A 589 -26.65 -7.47 -22.01
N PHE A 590 -25.70 -7.73 -22.91
CA PHE A 590 -25.40 -9.09 -23.36
C PHE A 590 -25.07 -10.01 -22.18
N ALA A 591 -24.19 -9.59 -21.27
CA ALA A 591 -23.83 -10.38 -20.08
C ALA A 591 -25.03 -10.65 -19.16
N LYS A 592 -25.93 -9.67 -18.96
CA LYS A 592 -27.19 -9.87 -18.21
C LYS A 592 -28.05 -10.97 -18.83
N LEU A 593 -28.30 -10.88 -20.13
CA LEU A 593 -29.18 -11.82 -20.83
C LEU A 593 -28.57 -13.22 -20.92
N VAL A 594 -27.25 -13.33 -21.12
CA VAL A 594 -26.55 -14.62 -21.07
C VAL A 594 -26.64 -15.24 -19.68
N ALA A 595 -26.40 -14.46 -18.62
CA ALA A 595 -26.52 -14.95 -17.25
C ALA A 595 -27.94 -15.47 -16.92
N GLN A 596 -28.97 -14.88 -17.53
CA GLN A 596 -30.34 -15.36 -17.44
C GLN A 596 -30.57 -16.64 -18.26
N LEU A 597 -30.17 -16.63 -19.54
CA LEU A 597 -30.41 -17.72 -20.49
C LEU A 597 -29.71 -19.02 -20.06
N GLU A 598 -28.46 -18.92 -19.62
CA GLU A 598 -27.63 -20.05 -19.22
C GLU A 598 -27.75 -20.39 -17.72
N ASN A 599 -28.58 -19.64 -16.98
CA ASN A 599 -28.72 -19.73 -15.52
C ASN A 599 -27.35 -19.79 -14.81
N ARG A 600 -26.45 -18.89 -15.19
CA ARG A 600 -25.03 -18.93 -14.80
C ARG A 600 -24.57 -17.58 -14.30
N VAL A 601 -23.78 -17.58 -13.23
CA VAL A 601 -23.20 -16.35 -12.69
C VAL A 601 -21.99 -15.95 -13.52
N ILE A 602 -21.99 -14.70 -13.98
CA ILE A 602 -20.87 -14.08 -14.71
C ILE A 602 -20.40 -12.88 -13.89
N VAL A 603 -19.11 -12.79 -13.63
CA VAL A 603 -18.49 -11.71 -12.88
C VAL A 603 -17.48 -11.03 -13.81
N ILE A 604 -17.72 -9.78 -14.17
CA ILE A 604 -16.81 -8.99 -15.01
C ILE A 604 -16.22 -7.86 -14.18
N ARG A 605 -14.88 -7.81 -14.08
CA ARG A 605 -14.15 -6.68 -13.49
C ARG A 605 -13.73 -5.72 -14.59
N ASP A 606 -14.17 -4.47 -14.49
CA ASP A 606 -13.60 -3.36 -15.26
C ASP A 606 -12.63 -2.53 -14.38
N PRO A 607 -11.98 -1.47 -14.90
CA PRO A 607 -11.04 -0.66 -14.10
C PRO A 607 -11.65 0.01 -12.88
N ILE A 608 -12.98 0.17 -12.83
CA ILE A 608 -13.69 0.91 -11.78
C ILE A 608 -14.29 -0.07 -10.75
N ARG A 609 -14.96 -1.13 -11.20
CA ARG A 609 -15.73 -2.03 -10.34
C ARG A 609 -15.95 -3.44 -10.91
N TYR A 610 -16.54 -4.30 -10.08
CA TYR A 610 -17.10 -5.57 -10.51
C TYR A 610 -18.58 -5.44 -10.84
N HIS A 611 -18.96 -6.20 -11.86
CA HIS A 611 -20.34 -6.40 -12.29
C HIS A 611 -20.68 -7.88 -12.11
N HIS A 612 -21.59 -8.17 -11.19
CA HIS A 612 -22.07 -9.53 -10.92
C HIS A 612 -23.40 -9.73 -11.64
N PHE A 613 -23.38 -10.49 -12.72
CA PHE A 613 -24.55 -10.82 -13.53
C PHE A 613 -25.14 -12.15 -13.04
N ARG A 614 -26.40 -12.12 -12.59
CA ARG A 614 -27.14 -13.30 -12.15
C ARG A 614 -28.62 -13.12 -12.44
N GLY A 615 -29.22 -14.09 -13.14
CA GLY A 615 -30.67 -14.11 -13.39
C GLY A 615 -31.20 -12.87 -14.12
N GLY A 616 -30.43 -12.30 -15.04
CA GLY A 616 -30.84 -11.11 -15.82
C GLY A 616 -30.58 -9.77 -15.14
N VAL A 617 -30.08 -9.78 -13.90
CA VAL A 617 -29.78 -8.56 -13.12
C VAL A 617 -28.27 -8.44 -12.93
N CYS A 618 -27.78 -7.21 -12.83
CA CYS A 618 -26.42 -6.90 -12.45
C CYS A 618 -26.40 -6.29 -11.03
N SER A 619 -25.43 -6.66 -10.18
CA SER A 619 -25.25 -6.06 -8.83
C SER A 619 -25.19 -4.53 -8.85
N CYS A 620 -24.75 -4.01 -9.98
CA CYS A 620 -24.57 -2.62 -10.33
C CYS A 620 -25.89 -1.81 -10.44
N GLY A 621 -27.05 -2.48 -10.49
CA GLY A 621 -28.38 -1.84 -10.54
C GLY A 621 -28.65 -1.04 -11.83
N ASP A 622 -27.88 -1.31 -12.90
CA ASP A 622 -27.84 -0.51 -14.14
C ASP A 622 -27.43 0.96 -13.94
N TYR A 623 -26.84 1.28 -12.78
CA TYR A 623 -26.30 2.60 -12.44
C TYR A 623 -24.77 2.53 -12.32
N TRP A 624 -24.05 2.54 -13.45
CA TRP A 624 -22.58 2.39 -13.52
C TRP A 624 -21.91 3.52 -14.28
#